data_AF-A0A4C2E6C9-F1
#
_entry.id   AF-A0A4C2E6C9-F1
#
_cell.length_a   1.000
_cell.length_b   1.000
_cell.length_c   1.000
_cell.angle_alpha   90.00
_cell.angle_beta   90.00
_cell.angle_gamma   90.00
#
_symmetry.space_group_name_H-M   'P 1'
#
loop_
_entity.id
_entity.type
_entity.pdbx_description
1 polymer ?
#
loop_
_entity_poly.entity_id
_entity_poly.type
_entity_poly.pdbx_seq_one_letter_code
_entity_poly.pdbx_strand_id
1 'polypeptide(L)'
;MLLQFNVKFLAALALLPLSRGLHFYLKPGQTKCFYKRLSLGNIMIGDICGYVHKENIFMNDPDLGLSVSVDESFDSNQRVMHQKNANTSDFTFTALDTGEHRICIVPSYPQEDAELGIFMELDVTNMQLLDGKGKDDQRTLGQRILQLVHRLEAIRFEQMALRTSNIFQRMTVEVPENVLRELESLKLENARLKSELTNGKESDKYPMTLEEYKRYGRQMIVEDVGGVEGQLKLRNSRILVVGAGGLGCPALPYLVGAGIGHIGIVDNDTVDTSNLHRQVLHSSNKVGMLKCESAKQVLNELNPHVNIDTYPVRLDGINAFPIFAKYDYILDCTDTPLTRYLISDVAVNLKKTVVSASGLGTEGQMTILNFKNKGPCYRCFYPVPPSPNSVSSCQEGGVIGPCIGLVGVMMAIEVMKLIMEVYTEENFKPFLASYSGFPTQTLRTFKMRGRQKTCICCGEKPTITKEAITSGAVDYTSFCGSRNYNVCDAVERISARDFQNDYHDRQDFVFVDVRPSHHYGISHFPNTHNIPLKKLRDMGGSISALQEYIPDISKDSEVVVMCRHGNDSQLATKLLKDQFGIPKVKDIRGGFFKYIDDVDPSIPKY
;
A
#
# COMPACT_ATOMS: atom_id res chain seq x y z
N MET A 1 29.08 17.03 -39.47
CA MET A 1 27.83 17.77 -39.74
C MET A 1 26.67 16.94 -39.19
N LEU A 2 26.14 17.37 -38.04
CA LEU A 2 24.81 17.11 -37.43
C LEU A 2 24.23 15.67 -37.31
N LEU A 3 24.25 15.19 -36.05
CA LEU A 3 23.18 14.56 -35.25
C LEU A 3 22.42 13.32 -35.79
N GLN A 4 22.65 12.16 -35.17
CA GLN A 4 21.57 11.32 -34.60
C GLN A 4 22.09 10.30 -33.57
N PHE A 5 21.35 10.21 -32.47
CA PHE A 5 21.56 9.40 -31.28
C PHE A 5 21.50 7.89 -31.55
N ASN A 6 22.37 7.12 -30.88
CA ASN A 6 22.22 5.68 -30.70
C ASN A 6 22.31 5.37 -29.20
N VAL A 7 21.15 5.36 -28.52
CA VAL A 7 21.00 4.98 -27.11
C VAL A 7 20.92 3.46 -27.05
N LYS A 8 22.07 2.81 -26.85
CA LYS A 8 22.18 1.44 -26.35
C LYS A 8 23.36 1.34 -25.41
N PHE A 9 23.26 1.99 -24.23
CA PHE A 9 24.01 1.65 -23.02
C PHE A 9 23.48 2.52 -21.86
N LEU A 10 22.32 2.17 -21.31
CA LEU A 10 21.80 2.75 -20.06
C LEU A 10 20.87 1.74 -19.39
N ALA A 11 21.47 0.62 -18.98
CA ALA A 11 20.92 -0.30 -18.01
C ALA A 11 22.00 -0.51 -16.94
N ALA A 12 21.94 0.31 -15.88
CA ALA A 12 22.53 0.10 -14.54
C ALA A 12 22.73 1.46 -13.82
N LEU A 13 21.67 2.25 -13.68
CA LEU A 13 21.70 3.47 -12.87
C LEU A 13 20.34 3.74 -12.24
N ALA A 14 19.80 2.73 -11.57
CA ALA A 14 18.59 2.85 -10.77
C ALA A 14 18.57 1.75 -9.71
N LEU A 15 19.53 1.79 -8.77
CA LEU A 15 19.50 1.10 -7.47
C LEU A 15 20.74 1.57 -6.68
N LEU A 16 20.77 2.86 -6.33
CA LEU A 16 21.64 3.37 -5.29
C LEU A 16 20.74 4.03 -4.25
N PRO A 17 20.73 3.57 -2.98
CA PRO A 17 20.15 4.36 -1.92
C PRO A 17 20.92 5.69 -1.88
N LEU A 18 20.19 6.81 -1.88
CA LEU A 18 20.76 8.14 -1.68
C LEU A 18 21.58 8.13 -0.37
N SER A 19 22.91 8.10 -0.50
CA SER A 19 23.84 8.26 0.61
C SER A 19 23.62 9.64 1.22
N ARG A 20 23.49 9.72 2.55
CA ARG A 20 23.39 10.99 3.30
C ARG A 20 24.74 11.70 3.48
N GLY A 21 25.78 11.31 2.74
CA GLY A 21 27.11 11.93 2.74
C GLY A 21 27.33 12.91 1.59
N LEU A 22 28.21 13.87 1.81
CA LEU A 22 28.69 14.82 0.80
C LEU A 22 29.90 14.22 0.08
N HIS A 23 29.87 14.21 -1.25
CA HIS A 23 30.99 13.81 -2.09
C HIS A 23 31.45 14.97 -2.97
N PHE A 24 32.74 15.30 -2.94
CA PHE A 24 33.30 16.39 -3.72
C PHE A 24 34.79 16.16 -4.00
N TYR A 25 35.32 16.87 -5.00
CA TYR A 25 36.70 16.73 -5.45
C TYR A 25 37.51 17.98 -5.12
N LEU A 26 38.75 17.81 -4.67
CA LEU A 26 39.69 18.88 -4.36
C LEU A 26 41.07 18.58 -4.93
N LYS A 27 41.82 19.65 -5.22
CA LYS A 27 43.27 19.55 -5.46
C LYS A 27 44.04 19.59 -4.14
N PRO A 28 45.27 19.06 -4.09
CA PRO A 28 46.17 19.24 -2.95
C PRO A 28 46.29 20.73 -2.57
N GLY A 29 46.15 21.04 -1.29
CA GLY A 29 46.18 22.39 -0.74
C GLY A 29 44.89 23.20 -0.91
N GLN A 30 43.89 22.71 -1.64
CA GLN A 30 42.64 23.43 -1.85
C GLN A 30 41.71 23.33 -0.64
N THR A 31 41.30 24.47 -0.09
CA THR A 31 40.38 24.51 1.06
C THR A 31 38.93 24.51 0.63
N LYS A 32 38.11 23.62 1.21
CA LYS A 32 36.64 23.65 1.11
C LYS A 32 36.03 23.80 2.49
N CYS A 33 35.12 24.77 2.66
CA CYS A 33 34.45 25.01 3.94
C CYS A 33 32.92 24.86 3.86
N PHE A 34 32.33 24.40 4.95
CA PHE A 34 30.89 24.22 5.16
C PHE A 34 30.46 24.94 6.44
N TYR A 35 29.24 25.46 6.47
CA TYR A 35 28.71 26.15 7.64
C TYR A 35 27.58 25.32 8.25
N LYS A 36 27.60 25.18 9.57
CA LYS A 36 26.54 24.52 10.33
C LYS A 36 26.23 25.32 11.59
N ARG A 37 24.95 25.63 11.81
CA ARG A 37 24.51 26.24 13.06
C ARG A 37 24.30 25.15 14.12
N LEU A 38 25.03 25.23 15.24
CA LEU A 38 24.90 24.31 16.38
C LEU A 38 24.46 25.06 17.63
N SER A 39 23.83 24.34 18.56
CA SER A 39 23.51 24.82 19.91
C SER A 39 24.60 24.41 20.90
N LEU A 40 24.76 25.20 21.97
CA LEU A 40 25.66 24.91 23.09
C LEU A 40 25.50 23.47 23.57
N GLY A 41 26.61 22.73 23.69
CA GLY A 41 26.63 21.35 24.18
C GLY A 41 26.30 20.29 23.13
N ASN A 42 26.04 20.68 21.88
CA ASN A 42 25.98 19.71 20.78
C ASN A 42 27.39 19.19 20.45
N ILE A 43 27.50 17.88 20.26
CA ILE A 43 28.69 17.20 19.77
C ILE A 43 28.46 16.93 18.28
N MET A 44 29.39 17.38 17.43
CA MET A 44 29.45 16.98 16.04
C MET A 44 30.50 15.89 15.87
N ILE A 45 30.14 14.83 15.16
CA ILE A 45 31.03 13.75 14.74
C ILE A 45 31.06 13.79 13.22
N GLY A 46 32.25 13.77 12.63
CA GLY A 46 32.40 13.76 11.19
C GLY A 46 33.37 12.70 10.72
N ASP A 47 32.90 11.87 9.80
CA ASP A 47 33.67 10.79 9.18
C ASP A 47 34.08 11.24 7.79
N ILE A 48 35.39 11.32 7.54
CA ILE A 48 35.93 11.80 6.26
C ILE A 48 36.88 10.78 5.68
N CYS A 49 36.60 10.37 4.44
CA CYS A 49 37.43 9.49 3.64
C CYS A 49 37.98 10.26 2.43
N GLY A 50 39.27 10.10 2.16
CA GLY A 50 39.94 10.65 0.98
C GLY A 50 40.37 9.54 0.03
N TYR A 51 40.27 9.80 -1.27
CA TYR A 51 40.64 8.91 -2.35
C TYR A 51 41.49 9.65 -3.40
N VAL A 52 42.45 8.99 -4.02
CA VAL A 52 43.24 9.55 -5.13
C VAL A 52 42.77 8.91 -6.43
N HIS A 53 42.56 9.73 -7.47
CA HIS A 53 42.26 9.25 -8.80
C HIS A 53 43.53 8.82 -9.54
N LYS A 54 43.66 7.52 -9.84
CA LYS A 54 44.75 6.95 -10.65
C LYS A 54 44.17 5.98 -11.68
N GLU A 55 44.60 6.08 -12.93
CA GLU A 55 44.22 5.15 -14.01
C GLU A 55 42.69 4.94 -14.16
N ASN A 56 41.90 6.02 -14.09
CA ASN A 56 40.43 6.03 -14.12
C ASN A 56 39.73 5.36 -12.92
N ILE A 57 40.42 5.18 -11.79
CA ILE A 57 39.87 4.56 -10.58
C ILE A 57 40.25 5.40 -9.35
N PHE A 58 39.28 5.63 -8.45
CA PHE A 58 39.55 6.21 -7.13
C PHE A 58 39.98 5.11 -6.16
N MET A 59 41.14 5.28 -5.53
CA MET A 59 41.69 4.32 -4.58
C MET A 59 42.23 5.01 -3.32
N ASN A 60 42.24 4.30 -2.20
CA ASN A 60 42.89 4.76 -0.99
C ASN A 60 44.40 4.79 -1.20
N ASP A 61 45.03 5.90 -0.83
CA ASP A 61 46.47 6.10 -0.97
C ASP A 61 47.04 6.56 0.38
N PRO A 62 48.06 5.88 0.94
CA PRO A 62 48.62 6.24 2.24
C PRO A 62 49.32 7.60 2.25
N ASP A 63 49.70 8.15 1.10
CA ASP A 63 50.33 9.47 0.98
C ASP A 63 49.31 10.61 0.96
N LEU A 64 48.01 10.32 0.96
CA LEU A 64 46.94 11.31 1.10
C LEU A 64 46.72 11.68 2.56
N GLY A 65 46.99 12.95 2.88
CA GLY A 65 46.66 13.57 4.15
C GLY A 65 45.40 14.43 4.06
N LEU A 66 44.61 14.49 5.13
CA LEU A 66 43.49 15.40 5.29
C LEU A 66 43.68 16.23 6.56
N SER A 67 43.60 17.56 6.41
CA SER A 67 43.52 18.51 7.52
C SER A 67 42.09 19.00 7.64
N VAL A 68 41.52 18.88 8.83
CA VAL A 68 40.16 19.37 9.15
C VAL A 68 40.28 20.42 10.25
N SER A 69 39.70 21.59 10.03
CA SER A 69 39.55 22.63 11.04
C SER A 69 38.08 22.98 11.26
N VAL A 70 37.74 23.29 12.50
CA VAL A 70 36.43 23.84 12.85
C VAL A 70 36.63 25.15 13.57
N ASP A 71 36.03 26.21 13.02
CA ASP A 71 36.09 27.56 13.54
C ASP A 71 34.70 28.01 14.03
N GLU A 72 34.66 28.74 15.14
CA GLU A 72 33.46 29.45 15.60
C GLU A 72 33.58 30.94 15.22
N SER A 73 32.53 31.52 14.62
CA SER A 73 32.48 32.94 14.27
C SER A 73 31.51 33.71 15.19
N PHE A 74 32.04 34.68 15.94
CA PHE A 74 31.27 35.73 16.64
C PHE A 74 31.61 37.11 16.07
N ASP A 75 30.79 38.12 16.37
CA ASP A 75 30.86 39.51 15.88
C ASP A 75 32.17 40.29 16.19
N SER A 76 33.25 39.67 16.70
CA SER A 76 34.55 40.37 16.81
C SER A 76 35.83 39.54 16.96
N ASN A 77 35.86 38.20 16.89
CA ASN A 77 37.12 37.43 16.80
C ASN A 77 36.90 35.98 16.34
N GLN A 78 37.82 35.43 15.53
CA GLN A 78 37.85 34.02 15.11
C GLN A 78 38.68 33.19 16.10
N ARG A 79 38.17 32.04 16.54
CA ARG A 79 38.92 31.07 17.34
C ARG A 79 38.83 29.68 16.71
N VAL A 80 39.98 29.03 16.51
CA VAL A 80 40.06 27.64 16.08
C VAL A 80 39.67 26.74 17.25
N MET A 81 38.63 25.94 17.09
CA MET A 81 38.06 25.09 18.15
C MET A 81 38.62 23.68 18.10
N HIS A 82 38.96 23.21 16.90
CA HIS A 82 39.53 21.90 16.67
C HIS A 82 40.36 21.90 15.39
N GLN A 83 41.54 21.29 15.41
CA GLN A 83 42.37 21.07 14.23
C GLN A 83 42.98 19.67 14.31
N LYS A 84 42.81 18.88 13.24
CA LYS A 84 43.36 17.53 13.14
C LYS A 84 44.00 17.32 11.78
N ASN A 85 45.24 16.82 11.77
CA ASN A 85 45.95 16.37 10.58
C ASN A 85 46.07 14.84 10.67
N ALA A 86 45.47 14.11 9.73
CA ALA A 86 45.53 12.65 9.71
C ALA A 86 45.43 12.11 8.27
N ASN A 87 45.97 10.91 8.02
CA ASN A 87 45.87 10.26 6.70
C ASN A 87 44.47 9.65 6.47
N THR A 88 43.75 9.34 7.54
CA THR A 88 42.30 9.12 7.62
C THR A 88 41.96 9.23 9.10
N SER A 89 40.92 9.95 9.49
CA SER A 89 40.27 9.71 10.78
C SER A 89 39.15 10.70 11.07
N ASP A 90 38.07 10.13 11.54
CA ASP A 90 36.93 10.75 12.19
C ASP A 90 37.37 11.89 13.12
N PHE A 91 36.61 12.98 13.12
CA PHE A 91 36.80 14.09 14.03
C PHE A 91 35.57 14.27 14.90
N THR A 92 35.78 14.75 16.12
CA THR A 92 34.71 15.05 17.06
C THR A 92 34.99 16.37 17.72
N PHE A 93 34.00 17.26 17.75
CA PHE A 93 34.09 18.49 18.51
C PHE A 93 32.77 18.78 19.24
N THR A 94 32.85 19.55 20.32
CA THR A 94 31.70 20.01 21.09
C THR A 94 31.55 21.51 20.90
N ALA A 95 30.35 21.96 20.52
CA ALA A 95 30.02 23.37 20.41
C ALA A 95 30.04 24.01 21.81
N LEU A 96 30.93 24.99 22.02
CA LEU A 96 31.05 25.70 23.30
C LEU A 96 30.11 26.91 23.39
N ASP A 97 29.45 27.26 22.30
CA ASP A 97 28.38 28.25 22.26
C ASP A 97 27.37 27.92 21.14
N THR A 98 26.22 28.60 21.17
CA THR A 98 25.21 28.55 20.12
C THR A 98 25.56 29.52 19.01
N GLY A 99 25.88 29.02 17.82
CA GLY A 99 26.37 29.86 16.73
C GLY A 99 26.55 29.11 15.41
N GLU A 100 27.12 29.79 14.42
CA GLU A 100 27.57 29.15 13.18
C GLU A 100 29.01 28.65 13.32
N HIS A 101 29.19 27.38 12.99
CA HIS A 101 30.46 26.67 12.97
C HIS A 101 30.90 26.47 11.52
N ARG A 102 32.10 26.93 11.20
CA ARG A 102 32.72 26.79 9.88
C ARG A 102 33.68 25.61 9.90
N ILE A 103 33.37 24.57 9.13
CA ILE A 103 34.17 23.35 9.02
C ILE A 103 34.95 23.42 7.71
N CYS A 104 36.27 23.45 7.76
CA CYS A 104 37.13 23.50 6.58
C CYS A 104 37.97 22.22 6.44
N ILE A 105 38.14 21.76 5.21
CA ILE A 105 38.97 20.61 4.85
C ILE A 105 40.04 21.07 3.86
N VAL A 106 41.27 20.61 4.09
CA VAL A 106 42.41 20.82 3.21
C VAL A 106 43.12 19.47 2.99
N PRO A 107 43.11 18.91 1.78
CA PRO A 107 43.88 17.71 1.49
C PRO A 107 45.34 18.05 1.18
N SER A 108 46.26 17.14 1.49
CA SER A 108 47.68 17.22 1.15
C SER A 108 48.11 15.96 0.42
N TYR A 109 48.79 16.10 -0.71
CA TYR A 109 49.29 14.96 -1.50
C TYR A 109 50.57 15.37 -2.26
N PRO A 110 51.53 14.46 -2.51
CA PRO A 110 52.82 14.81 -3.13
C PRO A 110 52.74 15.37 -4.56
N GLN A 111 51.73 14.98 -5.33
CA GLN A 111 51.50 15.49 -6.70
C GLN A 111 50.46 16.61 -6.71
N GLU A 112 50.87 17.84 -7.03
CA GLU A 112 50.00 19.04 -7.05
C GLU A 112 48.81 18.95 -8.01
N ASP A 113 48.91 18.17 -9.09
CA ASP A 113 47.86 17.99 -10.10
C ASP A 113 46.95 16.77 -9.86
N ALA A 114 47.12 16.06 -8.74
CA ALA A 114 46.27 14.92 -8.41
C ALA A 114 44.81 15.35 -8.18
N GLU A 115 43.86 14.57 -8.72
CA GLU A 115 42.44 14.73 -8.44
C GLU A 115 42.07 13.89 -7.21
N LEU A 116 41.68 14.55 -6.12
CA LEU A 116 41.40 13.91 -4.84
C LEU A 116 39.90 13.90 -4.60
N GLY A 117 39.31 12.71 -4.47
CA GLY A 117 37.91 12.52 -4.09
C GLY A 117 37.77 12.53 -2.56
N ILE A 118 36.80 13.27 -2.03
CA ILE A 118 36.52 13.35 -0.60
C ILE A 118 35.06 12.97 -0.37
N PHE A 119 34.85 12.00 0.52
CA PHE A 119 33.54 11.62 1.04
C PHE A 119 33.45 12.01 2.51
N MET A 120 32.36 12.66 2.90
CA MET A 120 32.12 13.15 4.26
C MET A 120 30.71 12.81 4.74
N GLU A 121 30.59 12.26 5.94
CA GLU A 121 29.35 12.19 6.72
C GLU A 121 29.48 13.02 8.00
N LEU A 122 28.40 13.71 8.39
CA LEU A 122 28.36 14.57 9.59
C LEU A 122 27.11 14.23 10.42
N ASP A 123 27.33 13.83 11.67
CA ASP A 123 26.30 13.58 12.66
C ASP A 123 26.37 14.57 13.83
N VAL A 124 25.21 14.95 14.38
CA VAL A 124 25.09 15.89 15.50
C VAL A 124 24.26 15.25 16.62
N THR A 125 24.80 15.23 17.83
CA THR A 125 24.12 14.75 19.05
C THR A 125 24.24 15.79 20.18
N ASN A 126 23.47 15.67 21.27
CA ASN A 126 23.46 16.64 22.38
C ASN A 126 23.94 15.99 23.69
N MET A 127 24.90 16.63 24.36
CA MET A 127 25.51 16.17 25.61
C MET A 127 24.60 16.33 26.84
N GLN A 128 23.55 17.16 26.79
CA GLN A 128 22.61 17.40 27.91
C GLN A 128 21.72 16.21 28.27
N LEU A 129 21.82 15.08 27.55
CA LEU A 129 21.12 13.82 27.88
C LEU A 129 21.83 12.96 28.95
N LEU A 130 22.95 13.42 29.53
CA LEU A 130 23.78 12.60 30.42
C LEU A 130 23.85 13.07 31.88
N ASP A 131 23.08 14.08 32.30
CA ASP A 131 23.28 14.77 33.58
C ASP A 131 22.64 14.06 34.80
N GLY A 132 22.86 12.75 34.95
CA GLY A 132 22.18 11.96 36.00
C GLY A 132 22.93 10.78 36.62
N LYS A 133 24.23 10.56 36.37
CA LYS A 133 24.99 9.44 37.00
C LYS A 133 26.44 9.82 37.33
N GLY A 134 27.02 9.10 38.30
CA GLY A 134 28.39 9.34 38.79
C GLY A 134 29.48 9.19 37.73
N LYS A 135 30.56 9.98 37.88
CA LYS A 135 31.64 10.16 36.91
C LYS A 135 32.33 8.87 36.45
N ASP A 136 32.42 7.85 37.30
CA ASP A 136 33.08 6.58 36.95
C ASP A 136 32.19 5.65 36.09
N ASP A 137 30.88 5.60 36.36
CA ASP A 137 29.92 4.82 35.55
C ASP A 137 29.71 5.44 34.17
N GLN A 138 29.71 6.78 34.07
CA GLN A 138 29.62 7.52 32.81
C GLN A 138 30.83 7.26 31.90
N ARG A 139 32.03 7.21 32.48
CA ARG A 139 33.28 6.97 31.73
C ARG A 139 33.34 5.54 31.19
N THR A 140 32.90 4.58 32.00
CA THR A 140 32.90 3.15 31.63
C THR A 140 31.84 2.82 30.60
N LEU A 141 30.66 3.45 30.67
CA LEU A 141 29.58 3.26 29.71
C LEU A 141 29.86 3.98 28.38
N GLY A 142 30.38 5.21 28.43
CA GLY A 142 30.83 5.93 27.23
C GLY A 142 31.94 5.18 26.49
N GLN A 143 32.90 4.60 27.22
CA GLN A 143 33.93 3.74 26.64
C GLN A 143 33.36 2.50 25.97
N ARG A 144 32.35 1.85 26.55
CA ARG A 144 31.67 0.69 25.95
C ARG A 144 30.87 1.03 24.70
N ILE A 145 30.19 2.18 24.69
CA ILE A 145 29.46 2.67 23.52
C ILE A 145 30.45 3.00 22.39
N LEU A 146 31.54 3.70 22.68
CA LEU A 146 32.62 3.94 21.71
C LEU A 146 33.22 2.62 21.18
N GLN A 147 33.43 1.63 22.05
CA GLN A 147 33.95 0.33 21.64
C GLN A 147 32.98 -0.40 20.69
N LEU A 148 31.68 -0.28 20.92
CA LEU A 148 30.65 -0.90 20.08
C LEU A 148 30.47 -0.17 18.75
N VAL A 149 30.54 1.16 18.75
CA VAL A 149 30.52 1.99 17.53
C VAL A 149 31.73 1.67 16.66
N HIS A 150 32.94 1.68 17.23
CA HIS A 150 34.15 1.26 16.51
C HIS A 150 34.09 -0.17 15.99
N ARG A 151 33.42 -1.09 16.70
CA ARG A 151 33.26 -2.47 16.23
C ARG A 151 32.24 -2.58 15.09
N LEU A 152 31.17 -1.80 15.13
CA LEU A 152 30.19 -1.67 14.04
C LEU A 152 30.81 -1.03 12.79
N GLU A 153 31.65 -0.04 12.97
CA GLU A 153 32.42 0.61 11.90
C GLU A 153 33.47 -0.32 11.32
N ALA A 154 34.20 -1.07 12.15
CA ALA A 154 35.13 -2.10 11.68
C ALA A 154 34.39 -3.15 10.83
N ILE A 155 33.21 -3.61 11.26
CA ILE A 155 32.38 -4.54 10.48
C ILE A 155 31.88 -3.90 9.18
N ARG A 156 31.50 -2.61 9.20
CA ARG A 156 31.11 -1.89 7.98
C ARG A 156 32.27 -1.73 7.00
N PHE A 157 33.46 -1.42 7.52
CA PHE A 157 34.69 -1.31 6.73
C PHE A 157 35.09 -2.67 6.15
N GLU A 158 34.96 -3.75 6.92
CA GLU A 158 35.17 -5.12 6.46
C GLU A 158 34.13 -5.52 5.40
N GLN A 159 32.85 -5.18 5.59
CA GLN A 159 31.80 -5.37 4.59
C GLN A 159 32.04 -4.54 3.33
N MET A 160 32.61 -3.34 3.46
CA MET A 160 32.96 -2.48 2.34
C MET A 160 34.17 -3.04 1.61
N ALA A 161 35.23 -3.46 2.30
CA ALA A 161 36.40 -4.12 1.72
C ALA A 161 36.03 -5.46 1.04
N LEU A 162 35.12 -6.24 1.63
CA LEU A 162 34.53 -7.43 1.03
C LEU A 162 33.68 -7.08 -0.19
N ARG A 163 32.94 -5.98 -0.20
CA ARG A 163 32.18 -5.53 -1.38
C ARG A 163 33.11 -5.00 -2.48
N THR A 164 34.18 -4.30 -2.15
CA THR A 164 35.13 -3.75 -3.12
C THR A 164 36.02 -4.83 -3.72
N SER A 165 36.40 -5.85 -2.94
CA SER A 165 37.08 -7.05 -3.47
C SER A 165 36.13 -7.94 -4.30
N ASN A 166 34.84 -8.02 -3.94
CA ASN A 166 33.83 -8.78 -4.69
C ASN A 166 33.27 -8.07 -5.94
N ILE A 167 33.60 -6.80 -6.19
CA ILE A 167 33.31 -6.16 -7.49
C ILE A 167 34.15 -6.77 -8.63
N PHE A 168 35.27 -7.45 -8.31
CA PHE A 168 36.13 -8.12 -9.29
C PHE A 168 35.73 -9.56 -9.64
N GLN A 169 34.72 -10.15 -8.99
CA GLN A 169 34.21 -11.48 -9.32
C GLN A 169 32.68 -11.50 -9.33
N ARG A 170 32.09 -11.06 -10.45
CA ARG A 170 30.69 -11.36 -10.76
C ARG A 170 30.56 -12.84 -11.13
N MET A 171 30.28 -13.69 -10.15
CA MET A 171 29.46 -14.90 -10.33
C MET A 171 28.58 -15.08 -9.08
N THR A 172 27.32 -15.40 -9.33
CA THR A 172 26.23 -15.63 -8.36
C THR A 172 26.68 -16.42 -7.12
N VAL A 173 26.57 -15.83 -5.94
CA VAL A 173 26.62 -16.58 -4.67
C VAL A 173 25.33 -16.30 -3.91
N GLU A 174 24.53 -17.35 -3.73
CA GLU A 174 23.41 -17.35 -2.80
C GLU A 174 23.94 -17.12 -1.38
N VAL A 175 23.39 -16.11 -0.70
CA VAL A 175 23.73 -15.85 0.70
C VAL A 175 23.25 -17.05 1.52
N PRO A 176 24.14 -17.74 2.26
CA PRO A 176 23.78 -18.90 3.05
C PRO A 176 22.62 -18.61 4.00
N GLU A 177 21.62 -19.48 4.02
CA GLU A 177 20.35 -19.26 4.73
C GLU A 177 20.54 -19.07 6.26
N ASN A 178 21.61 -19.63 6.82
CA ASN A 178 22.01 -19.43 8.21
C ASN A 178 22.39 -17.97 8.52
N VAL A 179 23.07 -17.28 7.60
CA VAL A 179 23.47 -15.88 7.77
C VAL A 179 22.26 -14.95 7.68
N LEU A 180 21.29 -15.27 6.82
CA LEU A 180 20.03 -14.53 6.74
C LEU A 180 19.20 -14.70 8.02
N ARG A 181 19.12 -15.92 8.56
CA ARG A 181 18.44 -16.20 9.84
C ARG A 181 19.12 -15.50 11.03
N GLU A 182 20.45 -15.45 11.05
CA GLU A 182 21.22 -14.75 12.08
C GLU A 182 21.05 -13.22 11.99
N LEU A 183 21.03 -12.66 10.77
CA LEU A 183 20.72 -11.25 10.56
C LEU A 183 19.31 -10.90 11.06
N GLU A 184 18.33 -11.77 10.79
CA GLU A 184 16.96 -11.59 11.24
C GLU A 184 16.84 -11.72 12.76
N SER A 185 17.54 -12.67 13.39
CA SER A 185 17.57 -12.79 14.86
C SER A 185 18.23 -11.59 15.52
N LEU A 186 19.34 -11.09 14.97
CA LEU A 186 20.04 -9.91 15.48
C LEU A 186 19.24 -8.62 15.29
N LYS A 187 18.43 -8.52 14.23
CA LYS A 187 17.48 -7.40 14.06
C LYS A 187 16.37 -7.46 15.10
N LEU A 188 15.83 -8.65 15.36
CA LEU A 188 14.81 -8.87 16.38
C LEU A 188 15.33 -8.56 17.78
N GLU A 189 16.56 -8.99 18.08
CA GLU A 189 17.24 -8.72 19.35
C GLU A 189 17.58 -7.24 19.52
N ASN A 190 18.04 -6.55 18.47
CA ASN A 190 18.25 -5.10 18.51
C ASN A 190 16.94 -4.33 18.70
N ALA A 191 15.84 -4.77 18.09
CA ALA A 191 14.52 -4.17 18.31
C ALA A 191 14.06 -4.38 19.76
N ARG A 192 14.29 -5.58 20.31
CA ARG A 192 14.01 -5.90 21.72
C ARG A 192 14.86 -5.07 22.68
N LEU A 193 16.17 -4.99 22.47
CA LEU A 193 17.09 -4.21 23.30
C LEU A 193 16.82 -2.71 23.22
N LYS A 194 16.44 -2.18 22.06
CA LYS A 194 15.93 -0.80 21.93
C LYS A 194 14.65 -0.58 22.73
N SER A 195 13.73 -1.55 22.70
CA SER A 195 12.50 -1.53 23.50
C SER A 195 12.80 -1.60 25.01
N GLU A 196 13.74 -2.44 25.42
CA GLU A 196 14.23 -2.53 26.81
C GLU A 196 14.96 -1.25 27.24
N LEU A 197 15.66 -0.57 26.33
CA LEU A 197 16.32 0.72 26.58
C LEU A 197 15.31 1.86 26.74
N THR A 198 14.22 1.86 25.97
CA THR A 198 13.11 2.83 26.12
C THR A 198 12.23 2.53 27.34
N ASN A 199 12.04 1.25 27.69
CA ASN A 199 11.21 0.83 28.83
C ASN A 199 11.98 0.82 30.15
N GLY A 200 13.31 0.85 30.11
CA GLY A 200 14.17 0.60 31.26
C GLY A 200 14.19 1.67 32.35
N LYS A 201 13.46 2.81 32.24
CA LYS A 201 13.39 3.82 33.32
C LYS A 201 12.33 4.93 33.25
N GLU A 202 11.28 4.85 32.42
CA GLU A 202 10.24 5.90 32.33
C GLU A 202 8.83 5.49 32.81
N SER A 203 8.63 4.29 33.37
CA SER A 203 7.29 3.67 33.35
C SER A 203 6.24 4.08 34.40
N ASP A 204 6.51 4.95 35.38
CA ASP A 204 5.53 5.12 36.48
C ASP A 204 4.85 6.51 36.56
N LYS A 205 5.28 7.50 35.76
CA LYS A 205 4.73 8.87 35.86
C LYS A 205 3.58 9.16 34.89
N TYR A 206 3.61 8.62 33.69
CA TYR A 206 2.62 8.91 32.64
C TYR A 206 2.17 7.62 31.95
N PRO A 207 0.90 7.52 31.50
CA PRO A 207 0.35 6.30 30.92
C PRO A 207 0.82 5.99 29.48
N MET A 208 1.56 6.90 28.84
CA MET A 208 2.17 6.74 27.51
C MET A 208 3.59 7.30 27.51
N THR A 209 4.41 6.86 26.57
CA THR A 209 5.78 7.38 26.39
C THR A 209 5.77 8.84 25.94
N LEU A 210 6.84 9.58 26.20
CA LEU A 210 6.96 10.98 25.75
C LEU A 210 6.88 11.11 24.22
N GLU A 211 7.32 10.09 23.47
CA GLU A 211 7.16 10.06 22.01
C GLU A 211 5.68 9.99 21.63
N GLU A 212 4.91 9.07 22.23
CA GLU A 212 3.48 8.94 21.98
C GLU A 212 2.73 10.23 22.32
N TYR A 213 3.08 10.90 23.42
CA TYR A 213 2.53 12.23 23.75
C TYR A 213 2.82 13.27 22.66
N LYS A 214 4.04 13.31 22.13
CA LYS A 214 4.44 14.23 21.06
C LYS A 214 3.71 13.89 19.75
N ARG A 215 3.58 12.62 19.42
CA ARG A 215 2.95 12.11 18.19
C ARG A 215 1.45 12.37 18.17
N TYR A 216 0.76 12.05 19.26
CA TYR A 216 -0.70 12.18 19.36
C TYR A 216 -1.16 13.52 19.95
N GLY A 217 -0.24 14.41 20.30
CA GLY A 217 -0.56 15.68 20.97
C GLY A 217 -1.60 16.52 20.23
N ARG A 218 -1.54 16.58 18.89
CA ARG A 218 -2.49 17.36 18.08
C ARG A 218 -3.91 16.77 18.03
N GLN A 219 -4.05 15.45 18.16
CA GLN A 219 -5.38 14.84 18.23
C GLN A 219 -5.94 14.87 19.66
N MET A 220 -5.08 14.71 20.68
CA MET A 220 -5.51 14.77 22.09
C MET A 220 -6.09 16.13 22.50
N ILE A 221 -5.68 17.24 21.87
CA ILE A 221 -6.25 18.56 22.17
C ILE A 221 -7.65 18.77 21.58
N VAL A 222 -8.12 17.87 20.71
CA VAL A 222 -9.49 17.94 20.17
C VAL A 222 -10.45 17.46 21.26
N GLU A 223 -11.42 18.31 21.61
CA GLU A 223 -12.37 18.04 22.70
C GLU A 223 -13.09 16.69 22.54
N ASP A 224 -13.55 16.36 21.32
CA ASP A 224 -14.21 15.10 21.00
C ASP A 224 -13.32 13.85 21.20
N VAL A 225 -12.00 14.02 21.24
CA VAL A 225 -11.05 12.92 21.50
C VAL A 225 -10.89 12.68 22.99
N GLY A 226 -11.29 13.61 23.87
CA GLY A 226 -11.24 13.39 25.32
C GLY A 226 -9.82 13.32 25.91
N GLY A 227 -8.84 13.94 25.25
CA GLY A 227 -7.48 14.04 25.77
C GLY A 227 -6.74 12.69 25.87
N VAL A 228 -6.00 12.53 26.96
CA VAL A 228 -5.20 11.32 27.22
C VAL A 228 -6.09 10.08 27.35
N GLU A 229 -7.28 10.20 27.94
CA GLU A 229 -8.17 9.06 28.14
C GLU A 229 -8.64 8.46 26.81
N GLY A 230 -9.12 9.28 25.87
CA GLY A 230 -9.54 8.76 24.57
C GLY A 230 -8.36 8.24 23.74
N GLN A 231 -7.17 8.83 23.88
CA GLN A 231 -5.96 8.26 23.27
C GLN A 231 -5.64 6.87 23.81
N LEU A 232 -5.80 6.66 25.12
CA LEU A 232 -5.61 5.34 25.73
C LEU A 232 -6.67 4.35 25.26
N LYS A 233 -7.92 4.78 25.02
CA LYS A 233 -8.94 3.92 24.40
C LYS A 233 -8.50 3.45 23.01
N LEU A 234 -7.99 4.36 22.17
CA LEU A 234 -7.41 4.00 20.87
C LEU A 234 -6.24 3.02 21.02
N ARG A 235 -5.26 3.35 21.86
CA ARG A 235 -4.07 2.51 22.11
C ARG A 235 -4.41 1.12 22.65
N ASN A 236 -5.46 0.97 23.45
CA ASN A 236 -5.84 -0.33 24.01
C ASN A 236 -6.76 -1.15 23.09
N SER A 237 -7.29 -0.54 22.04
CA SER A 237 -8.23 -1.20 21.13
C SER A 237 -7.55 -2.11 20.12
N ARG A 238 -8.28 -3.14 19.70
CA ARG A 238 -7.88 -4.08 18.65
C ARG A 238 -8.90 -4.08 17.54
N ILE A 239 -8.48 -3.81 16.30
CA ILE A 239 -9.38 -3.82 15.14
C ILE A 239 -8.92 -4.84 14.09
N LEU A 240 -9.88 -5.44 13.40
CA LEU A 240 -9.64 -6.28 12.24
C LEU A 240 -10.07 -5.56 10.97
N VAL A 241 -9.18 -5.40 10.00
CA VAL A 241 -9.48 -4.88 8.67
C VAL A 241 -9.49 -6.04 7.69
N VAL A 242 -10.67 -6.34 7.13
CA VAL A 242 -10.84 -7.39 6.12
C VAL A 242 -10.81 -6.74 4.74
N GLY A 243 -9.69 -6.91 4.04
CA GLY A 243 -9.39 -6.30 2.75
C GLY A 243 -8.42 -5.13 2.86
N ALA A 244 -7.26 -5.25 2.24
CA ALA A 244 -6.26 -4.20 2.04
C ALA A 244 -6.41 -3.53 0.65
N GLY A 245 -7.62 -3.55 0.09
CA GLY A 245 -7.95 -2.98 -1.22
C GLY A 245 -8.30 -1.48 -1.18
N GLY A 246 -9.19 -1.04 -2.09
CA GLY A 246 -9.52 0.38 -2.27
C GLY A 246 -10.20 1.06 -1.07
N LEU A 247 -10.82 0.29 -0.16
CA LEU A 247 -11.38 0.78 1.10
C LEU A 247 -10.38 0.69 2.26
N GLY A 248 -9.61 -0.41 2.34
CA GLY A 248 -8.64 -0.64 3.41
C GLY A 248 -7.41 0.26 3.29
N CYS A 249 -6.88 0.45 2.07
CA CYS A 249 -5.74 1.32 1.78
C CYS A 249 -5.87 2.74 2.34
N PRO A 250 -6.99 3.46 2.14
CA PRO A 250 -7.19 4.76 2.77
C PRO A 250 -7.49 4.66 4.28
N ALA A 251 -8.19 3.63 4.76
CA ALA A 251 -8.55 3.53 6.19
C ALA A 251 -7.32 3.26 7.08
N LEU A 252 -6.46 2.32 6.69
CA LEU A 252 -5.35 1.82 7.50
C LEU A 252 -4.36 2.90 7.94
N PRO A 253 -3.86 3.81 7.08
CA PRO A 253 -2.95 4.87 7.49
C PRO A 253 -3.53 5.80 8.54
N TYR A 254 -4.82 6.15 8.45
CA TYR A 254 -5.46 7.01 9.45
C TYR A 254 -5.64 6.28 10.78
N LEU A 255 -5.98 4.99 10.76
CA LEU A 255 -6.13 4.16 11.97
C LEU A 255 -4.78 3.97 12.68
N VAL A 256 -3.72 3.70 11.91
CA VAL A 256 -2.34 3.58 12.41
C VAL A 256 -1.81 4.92 12.91
N GLY A 257 -2.02 6.00 12.15
CA GLY A 257 -1.63 7.35 12.53
C GLY A 257 -2.34 7.84 13.80
N ALA A 258 -3.59 7.44 14.00
CA ALA A 258 -4.36 7.73 15.22
C ALA A 258 -3.89 6.94 16.45
N GLY A 259 -3.03 5.94 16.28
CA GLY A 259 -2.46 5.17 17.38
C GLY A 259 -3.38 4.08 17.91
N ILE A 260 -4.17 3.43 17.04
CA ILE A 260 -4.86 2.19 17.41
C ILE A 260 -3.83 1.11 17.72
N GLY A 261 -3.86 0.51 18.92
CA GLY A 261 -2.74 -0.30 19.38
C GLY A 261 -2.54 -1.61 18.63
N HIS A 262 -3.61 -2.25 18.17
CA HIS A 262 -3.52 -3.51 17.44
C HIS A 262 -4.41 -3.51 16.19
N ILE A 263 -3.81 -3.82 15.05
CA ILE A 263 -4.53 -3.93 13.78
C ILE A 263 -4.22 -5.28 13.13
N GLY A 264 -5.25 -6.08 12.91
CA GLY A 264 -5.19 -7.25 12.05
C GLY A 264 -5.57 -6.90 10.62
N ILE A 265 -4.86 -7.42 9.63
CA ILE A 265 -5.15 -7.21 8.20
C ILE A 265 -5.35 -8.57 7.53
N VAL A 266 -6.57 -8.84 7.06
CA VAL A 266 -6.89 -10.07 6.30
C VAL A 266 -6.97 -9.73 4.82
N ASP A 267 -6.07 -10.27 4.01
CA ASP A 267 -6.12 -10.15 2.56
C ASP A 267 -5.28 -11.26 1.92
N ASN A 268 -5.85 -12.00 0.98
CA ASN A 268 -5.20 -13.12 0.29
C ASN A 268 -4.58 -12.73 -1.05
N ASP A 269 -4.86 -11.52 -1.55
CA ASP A 269 -4.44 -11.11 -2.88
C ASP A 269 -3.01 -10.54 -2.84
N THR A 270 -2.41 -10.50 -4.02
CA THR A 270 -1.17 -9.76 -4.27
C THR A 270 -1.45 -8.38 -4.83
N VAL A 271 -0.52 -7.46 -4.65
CA VAL A 271 -0.52 -6.13 -5.29
C VAL A 271 -0.48 -6.32 -6.79
N ASP A 272 -1.33 -5.59 -7.51
CA ASP A 272 -1.44 -5.65 -8.96
C ASP A 272 -1.48 -4.23 -9.54
N THR A 273 -0.82 -4.02 -10.68
CA THR A 273 -0.72 -2.72 -11.36
C THR A 273 -2.09 -2.11 -11.64
N SER A 274 -3.08 -2.92 -12.06
CA SER A 274 -4.45 -2.47 -12.34
C SER A 274 -5.18 -1.93 -11.12
N ASN A 275 -4.65 -2.15 -9.91
CA ASN A 275 -5.25 -1.73 -8.67
C ASN A 275 -4.60 -0.49 -8.04
N LEU A 276 -3.39 -0.11 -8.49
CA LEU A 276 -2.60 0.97 -7.88
C LEU A 276 -3.29 2.35 -7.96
N HIS A 277 -4.14 2.58 -8.95
CA HIS A 277 -4.88 3.85 -9.10
C HIS A 277 -5.86 4.14 -7.95
N ARG A 278 -6.19 3.14 -7.12
CA ARG A 278 -7.09 3.27 -5.96
C ARG A 278 -6.55 2.66 -4.67
N GLN A 279 -5.49 1.84 -4.75
CA GLN A 279 -4.86 1.18 -3.62
C GLN A 279 -3.56 1.90 -3.24
N VAL A 280 -3.70 3.14 -2.76
CA VAL A 280 -2.60 4.10 -2.59
C VAL A 280 -1.61 3.74 -1.47
N LEU A 281 -1.87 2.67 -0.70
CA LEU A 281 -0.92 2.13 0.28
C LEU A 281 0.16 1.27 -0.39
N HIS A 282 -0.07 0.84 -1.63
CA HIS A 282 0.84 -0.01 -2.41
C HIS A 282 1.60 0.81 -3.46
N SER A 283 2.65 0.22 -4.03
CA SER A 283 3.47 0.86 -5.06
C SER A 283 3.86 -0.13 -6.15
N SER A 284 4.27 0.39 -7.31
CA SER A 284 4.68 -0.43 -8.46
C SER A 284 5.80 -1.40 -8.14
N ASN A 285 6.70 -1.04 -7.22
CA ASN A 285 7.81 -1.89 -6.79
C ASN A 285 7.37 -3.07 -5.91
N LYS A 286 6.11 -3.06 -5.44
CA LYS A 286 5.54 -4.11 -4.59
C LYS A 286 4.56 -5.01 -5.35
N VAL A 287 4.40 -4.84 -6.68
CA VAL A 287 3.56 -5.73 -7.50
C VAL A 287 4.01 -7.18 -7.33
N GLY A 288 3.05 -8.09 -7.11
CA GLY A 288 3.28 -9.50 -6.78
C GLY A 288 3.46 -9.79 -5.29
N MET A 289 3.70 -8.78 -4.44
CA MET A 289 3.74 -8.96 -2.99
C MET A 289 2.32 -9.12 -2.42
N LEU A 290 2.12 -9.93 -1.38
CA LEU A 290 0.84 -10.00 -0.66
C LEU A 290 0.42 -8.62 -0.16
N LYS A 291 -0.83 -8.22 -0.40
CA LYS A 291 -1.33 -6.88 -0.05
C LYS A 291 -1.23 -6.61 1.44
N CYS A 292 -1.61 -7.58 2.28
CA CYS A 292 -1.54 -7.45 3.73
C CYS A 292 -0.10 -7.20 4.23
N GLU A 293 0.89 -7.89 3.66
CA GLU A 293 2.31 -7.68 3.98
C GLU A 293 2.86 -6.37 3.42
N SER A 294 2.48 -6.00 2.20
CA SER A 294 2.83 -4.69 1.63
C SER A 294 2.29 -3.55 2.49
N ALA A 295 1.07 -3.69 3.01
CA ALA A 295 0.45 -2.73 3.91
C ALA A 295 1.22 -2.64 5.22
N LYS A 296 1.48 -3.78 5.87
CA LYS A 296 2.23 -3.85 7.14
C LYS A 296 3.57 -3.12 7.08
N GLN A 297 4.34 -3.28 6.00
CA GLN A 297 5.61 -2.56 5.83
C GLN A 297 5.43 -1.03 5.90
N VAL A 298 4.50 -0.49 5.12
CA VAL A 298 4.28 0.98 5.06
C VAL A 298 3.72 1.51 6.38
N LEU A 299 2.84 0.74 7.02
CA LEU A 299 2.20 1.15 8.27
C LEU A 299 3.17 1.11 9.47
N ASN A 300 4.09 0.15 9.52
CA ASN A 300 5.16 0.11 10.53
C ASN A 300 6.12 1.30 10.40
N GLU A 301 6.39 1.76 9.17
CA GLU A 301 7.18 2.98 8.91
C GLU A 301 6.42 4.24 9.38
N LEU A 302 5.09 4.26 9.23
CA LEU A 302 4.24 5.37 9.62
C LEU A 302 4.16 5.54 11.15
N ASN A 303 3.88 4.45 11.88
CA ASN A 303 3.77 4.47 13.33
C ASN A 303 4.25 3.15 13.95
N PRO A 304 5.47 3.12 14.54
CA PRO A 304 6.06 1.90 15.09
C PRO A 304 5.43 1.46 16.43
N HIS A 305 4.52 2.25 17.01
CA HIS A 305 3.84 1.90 18.27
C HIS A 305 2.61 1.00 18.07
N VAL A 306 2.16 0.85 16.83
CA VAL A 306 1.01 0.02 16.49
C VAL A 306 1.48 -1.38 16.15
N ASN A 307 0.90 -2.39 16.79
CA ASN A 307 1.16 -3.78 16.45
C ASN A 307 0.28 -4.20 15.27
N ILE A 308 0.89 -4.77 14.24
CA ILE A 308 0.22 -5.15 13.00
C ILE A 308 0.37 -6.65 12.74
N ASP A 309 -0.75 -7.36 12.75
CA ASP A 309 -0.86 -8.76 12.38
C ASP A 309 -1.40 -8.90 10.96
N THR A 310 -0.86 -9.83 10.19
CA THR A 310 -1.28 -10.10 8.81
C THR A 310 -1.82 -11.52 8.69
N TYR A 311 -2.88 -11.67 7.92
CA TYR A 311 -3.52 -12.94 7.62
C TYR A 311 -3.63 -13.09 6.11
N PRO A 312 -2.65 -13.72 5.45
CA PRO A 312 -2.62 -13.93 4.00
C PRO A 312 -3.54 -15.09 3.59
N VAL A 313 -4.82 -15.01 3.99
CA VAL A 313 -5.81 -16.07 3.80
C VAL A 313 -7.10 -15.49 3.25
N ARG A 314 -7.78 -16.26 2.41
CA ARG A 314 -9.14 -15.90 1.99
C ARG A 314 -10.07 -16.18 3.16
N LEU A 315 -10.85 -15.18 3.56
CA LEU A 315 -11.78 -15.35 4.69
C LEU A 315 -12.86 -16.38 4.33
N ASP A 316 -13.07 -17.35 5.22
CA ASP A 316 -14.09 -18.39 5.08
C ASP A 316 -14.73 -18.74 6.45
N GLY A 317 -15.72 -19.63 6.43
CA GLY A 317 -16.44 -20.04 7.65
C GLY A 317 -15.57 -20.76 8.69
N ILE A 318 -14.44 -21.32 8.29
CA ILE A 318 -13.53 -22.09 9.17
C ILE A 318 -12.57 -21.12 9.88
N ASN A 319 -11.95 -20.20 9.12
CA ASN A 319 -10.92 -19.31 9.64
C ASN A 319 -11.48 -18.00 10.24
N ALA A 320 -12.69 -17.57 9.90
CA ALA A 320 -13.22 -16.28 10.35
C ALA A 320 -13.39 -16.20 11.87
N PHE A 321 -13.94 -17.25 12.50
CA PHE A 321 -14.17 -17.26 13.95
C PHE A 321 -12.90 -17.08 14.79
N PRO A 322 -11.83 -17.89 14.62
CA PRO A 322 -10.62 -17.72 15.40
C PRO A 322 -9.88 -16.40 15.14
N ILE A 323 -10.00 -15.84 13.92
CA ILE A 323 -9.43 -14.52 13.60
C ILE A 323 -10.22 -13.42 14.31
N PHE A 324 -11.54 -13.37 14.13
CA PHE A 324 -12.40 -12.30 14.66
C PHE A 324 -12.41 -12.24 16.19
N ALA A 325 -12.26 -13.39 16.86
CA ALA A 325 -12.27 -13.47 18.31
C ALA A 325 -11.18 -12.60 18.98
N LYS A 326 -10.08 -12.31 18.25
CA LYS A 326 -8.93 -11.54 18.74
C LYS A 326 -9.12 -10.01 18.73
N TYR A 327 -10.18 -9.52 18.08
CA TYR A 327 -10.39 -8.09 17.81
C TYR A 327 -11.72 -7.59 18.38
N ASP A 328 -11.79 -6.31 18.71
CA ASP A 328 -12.95 -5.66 19.31
C ASP A 328 -13.96 -5.20 18.25
N TYR A 329 -13.44 -4.60 17.17
CA TYR A 329 -14.19 -4.07 16.04
C TYR A 329 -13.71 -4.66 14.72
N ILE A 330 -14.63 -4.83 13.78
CA ILE A 330 -14.34 -5.36 12.44
C ILE A 330 -14.62 -4.28 11.40
N LEU A 331 -13.71 -4.07 10.46
CA LEU A 331 -13.90 -3.27 9.28
C LEU A 331 -14.06 -4.20 8.09
N ASP A 332 -15.25 -4.18 7.47
CA ASP A 332 -15.48 -4.83 6.18
C ASP A 332 -15.08 -3.85 5.06
N CYS A 333 -13.86 -4.05 4.56
CA CYS A 333 -13.29 -3.33 3.43
C CYS A 333 -13.31 -4.17 2.15
N THR A 334 -14.20 -5.18 2.07
CA THR A 334 -14.30 -6.11 0.94
C THR A 334 -15.22 -5.57 -0.15
N ASP A 335 -14.92 -5.94 -1.39
CA ASP A 335 -15.68 -5.57 -2.58
C ASP A 335 -16.63 -6.68 -3.06
N THR A 336 -16.73 -7.78 -2.31
CA THR A 336 -17.57 -8.93 -2.65
C THR A 336 -18.76 -9.06 -1.70
N PRO A 337 -20.01 -9.09 -2.20
CA PRO A 337 -21.19 -9.23 -1.33
C PRO A 337 -21.14 -10.49 -0.46
N LEU A 338 -20.60 -11.59 -0.97
CA LEU A 338 -20.49 -12.87 -0.26
C LEU A 338 -19.71 -12.71 1.05
N THR A 339 -18.52 -12.12 0.97
CA THR A 339 -17.65 -11.93 2.14
C THR A 339 -18.32 -10.99 3.15
N ARG A 340 -19.07 -9.99 2.69
CA ARG A 340 -19.86 -9.10 3.56
C ARG A 340 -20.93 -9.84 4.36
N TYR A 341 -21.65 -10.80 3.75
CA TYR A 341 -22.57 -11.66 4.49
C TYR A 341 -21.84 -12.50 5.54
N LEU A 342 -20.74 -13.15 5.17
CA LEU A 342 -19.92 -13.93 6.09
C LEU A 342 -19.41 -13.09 7.27
N ILE A 343 -18.82 -11.91 7.00
CA ILE A 343 -18.32 -10.99 8.02
C ILE A 343 -19.44 -10.60 8.98
N SER A 344 -20.61 -10.20 8.46
CA SER A 344 -21.75 -9.81 9.29
C SER A 344 -22.26 -10.99 10.13
N ASP A 345 -22.38 -12.18 9.55
CA ASP A 345 -22.93 -13.36 10.23
C ASP A 345 -21.99 -13.84 11.34
N VAL A 346 -20.68 -13.89 11.09
CA VAL A 346 -19.65 -14.23 12.07
C VAL A 346 -19.61 -13.18 13.19
N ALA A 347 -19.67 -11.88 12.84
CA ALA A 347 -19.69 -10.81 13.82
C ALA A 347 -20.91 -10.87 14.74
N VAL A 348 -22.10 -11.21 14.23
CA VAL A 348 -23.29 -11.44 15.06
C VAL A 348 -23.06 -12.59 16.04
N ASN A 349 -22.55 -13.73 15.56
CA ASN A 349 -22.27 -14.90 16.40
C ASN A 349 -21.21 -14.62 17.48
N LEU A 350 -20.26 -13.71 17.21
CA LEU A 350 -19.23 -13.28 18.15
C LEU A 350 -19.55 -11.97 18.90
N LYS A 351 -20.75 -11.41 18.70
CA LYS A 351 -21.20 -10.13 19.28
C LYS A 351 -20.28 -8.95 18.98
N LYS A 352 -19.62 -8.95 17.82
CA LYS A 352 -18.71 -7.89 17.36
C LYS A 352 -19.46 -6.83 16.57
N THR A 353 -19.04 -5.58 16.73
CA THR A 353 -19.55 -4.45 15.92
C THR A 353 -18.76 -4.38 14.62
N VAL A 354 -19.44 -4.14 13.49
CA VAL A 354 -18.83 -4.06 12.17
C VAL A 354 -19.04 -2.67 11.58
N VAL A 355 -17.97 -2.04 11.10
CA VAL A 355 -18.06 -0.90 10.17
C VAL A 355 -17.92 -1.46 8.77
N SER A 356 -19.01 -1.47 8.02
CA SER A 356 -19.06 -2.08 6.68
C SER A 356 -19.24 -1.01 5.62
N ALA A 357 -18.49 -1.16 4.53
CA ALA A 357 -18.58 -0.25 3.41
C ALA A 357 -18.55 -0.98 2.07
N SER A 358 -18.91 -0.25 1.02
CA SER A 358 -18.89 -0.69 -0.37
C SER A 358 -18.75 0.51 -1.28
N GLY A 359 -18.33 0.29 -2.52
CA GLY A 359 -18.42 1.32 -3.56
C GLY A 359 -18.29 0.73 -4.95
N LEU A 360 -18.89 1.41 -5.92
CA LEU A 360 -18.95 1.01 -7.32
C LEU A 360 -19.04 2.26 -8.19
N GLY A 361 -18.24 2.32 -9.26
CA GLY A 361 -18.17 3.49 -10.12
C GLY A 361 -17.79 4.74 -9.34
N THR A 362 -18.75 5.65 -9.19
CA THR A 362 -18.61 6.95 -8.51
C THR A 362 -19.30 6.99 -7.15
N GLU A 363 -19.89 5.88 -6.72
CA GLU A 363 -20.71 5.82 -5.51
C GLU A 363 -20.05 4.98 -4.42
N GLY A 364 -20.37 5.31 -3.19
CA GLY A 364 -19.88 4.64 -2.01
C GLY A 364 -20.90 4.65 -0.88
N GLN A 365 -20.90 3.62 -0.06
CA GLN A 365 -21.81 3.50 1.08
C GLN A 365 -21.07 2.94 2.28
N MET A 366 -21.43 3.40 3.47
CA MET A 366 -20.86 2.93 4.73
C MET A 366 -21.92 2.95 5.84
N THR A 367 -21.86 1.97 6.74
CA THR A 367 -22.76 1.83 7.88
C THR A 367 -22.08 1.10 9.05
N ILE A 368 -22.66 1.25 10.24
CA ILE A 368 -22.30 0.49 11.44
C ILE A 368 -23.35 -0.59 11.69
N LEU A 369 -22.91 -1.84 11.69
CA LEU A 369 -23.73 -3.03 11.88
C LEU A 369 -23.46 -3.67 13.25
N ASN A 370 -24.48 -4.34 13.78
CA ASN A 370 -24.43 -5.11 15.02
C ASN A 370 -23.85 -4.32 16.22
N PHE A 371 -24.05 -3.00 16.24
CA PHE A 371 -23.57 -2.12 17.32
C PHE A 371 -24.01 -2.66 18.68
N LYS A 372 -23.02 -2.95 19.55
CA LYS A 372 -23.20 -3.55 20.89
C LYS A 372 -24.16 -4.75 20.92
N ASN A 373 -24.19 -5.55 19.85
CA ASN A 373 -25.13 -6.67 19.69
C ASN A 373 -26.60 -6.25 19.91
N LYS A 374 -26.97 -5.01 19.54
CA LYS A 374 -28.33 -4.48 19.56
C LYS A 374 -28.72 -3.87 18.22
N GLY A 375 -27.74 -3.33 17.49
CA GLY A 375 -27.91 -2.83 16.14
C GLY A 375 -28.31 -3.91 15.12
N PRO A 376 -28.82 -3.50 13.95
CA PRO A 376 -29.14 -4.40 12.84
C PRO A 376 -27.86 -5.04 12.27
N CYS A 377 -27.96 -6.31 11.84
CA CYS A 377 -26.92 -6.94 11.03
C CYS A 377 -27.18 -6.68 9.53
N TYR A 378 -26.27 -7.11 8.65
CA TYR A 378 -26.44 -6.92 7.20
C TYR A 378 -27.72 -7.56 6.66
N ARG A 379 -28.08 -8.76 7.15
CA ARG A 379 -29.33 -9.47 6.79
C ARG A 379 -30.61 -8.77 7.26
N CYS A 380 -30.55 -7.80 8.17
CA CYS A 380 -31.73 -6.99 8.49
C CYS A 380 -32.14 -6.08 7.33
N PHE A 381 -31.22 -5.77 6.42
CA PHE A 381 -31.44 -4.91 5.25
C PHE A 381 -31.53 -5.70 3.96
N TYR A 382 -30.67 -6.71 3.83
CA TYR A 382 -30.61 -7.59 2.67
C TYR A 382 -30.79 -9.04 3.15
N PRO A 383 -32.02 -9.47 3.49
CA PRO A 383 -32.26 -10.77 4.13
C PRO A 383 -31.81 -11.96 3.28
N VAL A 384 -32.06 -11.84 1.97
CA VAL A 384 -31.72 -12.84 0.97
C VAL A 384 -30.55 -12.29 0.15
N PRO A 385 -29.42 -13.03 0.07
CA PRO A 385 -28.34 -12.69 -0.83
C PRO A 385 -28.88 -12.52 -2.26
N PRO A 386 -28.41 -11.51 -3.00
CA PRO A 386 -28.77 -11.35 -4.40
C PRO A 386 -28.39 -12.61 -5.19
N SER A 387 -29.15 -12.90 -6.24
CA SER A 387 -28.80 -14.02 -7.10
C SER A 387 -27.46 -13.73 -7.79
N PRO A 388 -26.72 -14.77 -8.19
CA PRO A 388 -25.41 -14.58 -8.81
C PRO A 388 -25.47 -13.76 -10.10
N ASN A 389 -26.63 -13.78 -10.75
CA ASN A 389 -26.90 -13.03 -11.97
C ASN A 389 -27.14 -11.54 -11.72
N SER A 390 -27.47 -11.11 -10.49
CA SER A 390 -27.91 -9.74 -10.21
C SER A 390 -26.86 -8.82 -9.57
N VAL A 391 -25.61 -9.28 -9.38
CA VAL A 391 -24.53 -8.46 -8.80
C VAL A 391 -23.44 -8.20 -9.85
N SER A 392 -23.14 -6.93 -10.10
CA SER A 392 -21.92 -6.52 -10.81
C SER A 392 -20.78 -6.34 -9.79
N SER A 393 -19.60 -6.87 -10.06
CA SER A 393 -18.42 -6.63 -9.22
C SER A 393 -17.78 -5.28 -9.53
N CYS A 394 -16.94 -4.77 -8.62
CA CYS A 394 -16.10 -3.59 -8.88
C CYS A 394 -15.21 -3.75 -10.11
N GLN A 395 -14.82 -4.98 -10.44
CA GLN A 395 -14.05 -5.29 -11.66
C GLN A 395 -14.90 -5.10 -12.92
N GLU A 396 -16.20 -5.40 -12.87
CA GLU A 396 -17.12 -5.22 -14.01
C GLU A 396 -17.58 -3.77 -14.19
N GLY A 397 -17.91 -3.07 -13.10
CA GLY A 397 -18.44 -1.70 -13.15
C GLY A 397 -17.40 -0.58 -13.02
N GLY A 398 -16.14 -0.91 -12.72
CA GLY A 398 -15.08 0.06 -12.46
C GLY A 398 -15.28 0.81 -11.14
N VAL A 399 -14.29 1.62 -10.74
CA VAL A 399 -14.38 2.48 -9.56
C VAL A 399 -13.42 3.67 -9.66
N ILE A 400 -13.84 4.84 -9.19
CA ILE A 400 -13.02 6.04 -9.11
C ILE A 400 -12.28 6.07 -7.76
N GLY A 401 -10.94 6.13 -7.83
CA GLY A 401 -10.04 6.04 -6.67
C GLY A 401 -10.39 7.02 -5.53
N PRO A 402 -10.51 8.33 -5.78
CA PRO A 402 -10.92 9.29 -4.75
C PRO A 402 -12.28 9.00 -4.12
N CYS A 403 -13.24 8.47 -4.88
CA CYS A 403 -14.59 8.17 -4.36
C CYS A 403 -14.53 7.03 -3.32
N ILE A 404 -13.83 5.93 -3.63
CA ILE A 404 -13.66 4.83 -2.67
C ILE A 404 -12.70 5.22 -1.53
N GLY A 405 -11.71 6.06 -1.85
CA GLY A 405 -10.79 6.68 -0.90
C GLY A 405 -11.52 7.39 0.23
N LEU A 406 -12.44 8.29 -0.12
CA LEU A 406 -13.26 9.04 0.84
C LEU A 406 -14.05 8.12 1.76
N VAL A 407 -14.68 7.08 1.21
CA VAL A 407 -15.46 6.11 1.99
C VAL A 407 -14.57 5.40 3.02
N GLY A 408 -13.36 4.97 2.64
CA GLY A 408 -12.45 4.34 3.59
C GLY A 408 -11.97 5.28 4.70
N VAL A 409 -11.77 6.57 4.40
CA VAL A 409 -11.51 7.58 5.45
C VAL A 409 -12.72 7.74 6.37
N MET A 410 -13.95 7.74 5.83
CA MET A 410 -15.16 7.77 6.64
C MET A 410 -15.25 6.54 7.56
N MET A 411 -14.86 5.34 7.09
CA MET A 411 -14.80 4.15 7.94
C MET A 411 -13.85 4.34 9.12
N ALA A 412 -12.66 4.92 8.89
CA ALA A 412 -11.69 5.15 9.95
C ALA A 412 -12.26 6.08 11.04
N ILE A 413 -12.95 7.15 10.64
CA ILE A 413 -13.63 8.09 11.55
C ILE A 413 -14.66 7.35 12.41
N GLU A 414 -15.51 6.52 11.80
CA GLU A 414 -16.58 5.82 12.53
C GLU A 414 -16.03 4.79 13.52
N VAL A 415 -14.94 4.10 13.17
CA VAL A 415 -14.26 3.18 14.10
C VAL A 415 -13.66 3.94 15.28
N MET A 416 -13.03 5.09 15.05
CA MET A 416 -12.51 5.93 16.14
C MET A 416 -13.64 6.38 17.08
N LYS A 417 -14.79 6.83 16.53
CA LYS A 417 -15.97 7.20 17.34
C LYS A 417 -16.49 6.03 18.18
N LEU A 418 -16.47 4.81 17.63
CA LEU A 418 -16.85 3.60 18.35
C LEU A 418 -15.90 3.30 19.52
N ILE A 419 -14.59 3.42 19.31
CA ILE A 419 -13.56 3.16 20.33
C ILE A 419 -13.57 4.23 21.41
N MET A 420 -13.76 5.49 21.03
CA MET A 420 -13.84 6.63 21.95
C MET A 420 -15.21 6.76 22.63
N GLU A 421 -16.13 5.82 22.35
CA GLU A 421 -17.47 5.73 22.96
C GLU A 421 -18.36 6.95 22.71
N VAL A 422 -18.12 7.66 21.59
CA VAL A 422 -19.00 8.73 21.10
C VAL A 422 -20.40 8.16 20.83
N TYR A 423 -20.47 6.91 20.37
CA TYR A 423 -21.71 6.15 20.28
C TYR A 423 -21.99 5.38 21.56
N THR A 424 -23.14 5.69 22.17
CA THR A 424 -23.71 4.98 23.31
C THR A 424 -24.97 4.23 22.90
N GLU A 425 -25.47 3.33 23.74
CA GLU A 425 -26.73 2.64 23.46
C GLU A 425 -27.93 3.60 23.41
N GLU A 426 -27.81 4.75 24.09
CA GLU A 426 -28.87 5.76 24.18
C GLU A 426 -28.89 6.67 22.95
N ASN A 427 -27.73 6.99 22.39
CA ASN A 427 -27.62 7.94 21.28
C ASN A 427 -27.50 7.29 19.89
N PHE A 428 -27.05 6.04 19.81
CA PHE A 428 -26.78 5.40 18.53
C PHE A 428 -28.08 5.09 17.77
N LYS A 429 -28.19 5.64 16.57
CA LYS A 429 -29.28 5.36 15.64
C LYS A 429 -28.68 4.76 14.37
N PRO A 430 -29.10 3.54 13.94
CA PRO A 430 -28.62 2.95 12.71
C PRO A 430 -28.77 3.91 11.52
N PHE A 431 -27.72 4.02 10.70
CA PHE A 431 -27.68 4.92 9.55
C PHE A 431 -26.89 4.31 8.40
N LEU A 432 -27.21 4.75 7.18
CA LEU A 432 -26.46 4.49 5.96
C LEU A 432 -25.92 5.81 5.45
N ALA A 433 -24.61 5.99 5.51
CA ALA A 433 -23.95 7.11 4.85
C ALA A 433 -23.70 6.73 3.38
N SER A 434 -24.12 7.58 2.46
CA SER A 434 -23.98 7.41 1.02
C SER A 434 -23.24 8.60 0.43
N TYR A 435 -22.21 8.31 -0.33
CA TYR A 435 -21.46 9.27 -1.12
C TYR A 435 -21.70 9.00 -2.61
N SER A 436 -21.89 10.06 -3.39
CA SER A 436 -21.89 10.00 -4.85
C SER A 436 -21.02 11.13 -5.38
N GLY A 437 -20.03 10.80 -6.22
CA GLY A 437 -19.06 11.76 -6.74
C GLY A 437 -19.51 12.50 -8.00
N PHE A 438 -20.46 11.96 -8.77
CA PHE A 438 -20.83 12.46 -10.10
C PHE A 438 -22.35 12.41 -10.35
N PRO A 439 -22.89 13.26 -11.23
CA PRO A 439 -22.23 14.44 -11.81
C PRO A 439 -22.01 15.55 -10.78
N THR A 440 -22.82 15.57 -9.73
CA THR A 440 -22.70 16.48 -8.60
C THR A 440 -22.29 15.68 -7.37
N GLN A 441 -21.28 16.17 -6.67
CA GLN A 441 -20.84 15.56 -5.44
C GLN A 441 -21.91 15.70 -4.35
N THR A 442 -22.31 14.58 -3.74
CA THR A 442 -23.26 14.56 -2.62
C THR A 442 -22.82 13.59 -1.53
N LEU A 443 -23.06 13.99 -0.28
CA LEU A 443 -22.92 13.13 0.90
C LEU A 443 -24.25 13.17 1.65
N ARG A 444 -24.90 12.03 1.80
CA ARG A 444 -26.23 11.90 2.41
C ARG A 444 -26.21 10.83 3.48
N THR A 445 -26.96 11.06 4.54
CA THR A 445 -27.16 10.06 5.60
C THR A 445 -28.63 9.67 5.64
N PHE A 446 -28.90 8.38 5.51
CA PHE A 446 -30.24 7.82 5.58
C PHE A 446 -30.43 7.09 6.90
N LYS A 447 -31.60 7.27 7.52
CA LYS A 447 -31.97 6.50 8.70
C LYS A 447 -32.21 5.04 8.32
N MET A 448 -31.60 4.12 9.04
CA MET A 448 -31.82 2.69 8.87
C MET A 448 -32.82 2.15 9.89
N ARG A 449 -33.46 1.03 9.53
CA ARG A 449 -34.26 0.23 10.47
C ARG A 449 -33.34 -0.42 11.51
N GLY A 450 -33.87 -0.67 12.71
CA GLY A 450 -33.17 -1.43 13.75
C GLY A 450 -33.13 -2.93 13.48
N ARG A 451 -32.59 -3.67 14.45
CA ARG A 451 -32.54 -5.13 14.46
C ARG A 451 -33.93 -5.74 14.23
N GLN A 452 -34.03 -6.67 13.27
CA GLN A 452 -35.29 -7.32 12.91
C GLN A 452 -35.47 -8.60 13.73
N LYS A 453 -36.64 -8.77 14.37
CA LYS A 453 -36.98 -9.97 15.17
C LYS A 453 -37.00 -11.24 14.34
N THR A 454 -37.38 -11.15 13.07
CA THR A 454 -37.47 -12.25 12.11
C THR A 454 -36.17 -12.53 11.36
N CYS A 455 -35.08 -11.81 11.67
CA CYS A 455 -33.81 -12.03 10.99
C CYS A 455 -33.26 -13.43 11.28
N ILE A 456 -32.91 -14.17 10.22
CA ILE A 456 -32.37 -15.54 10.35
C ILE A 456 -30.97 -15.62 11.00
N CYS A 457 -30.30 -14.48 11.20
CA CYS A 457 -28.98 -14.43 11.86
C CYS A 457 -29.06 -13.76 13.24
N CYS A 458 -29.64 -12.55 13.32
CA CYS A 458 -29.70 -11.82 14.59
C CYS A 458 -31.11 -11.76 15.20
N GLY A 459 -32.10 -12.47 14.67
CA GLY A 459 -33.47 -12.45 15.20
C GLY A 459 -33.65 -13.27 16.48
N GLU A 460 -34.91 -13.49 16.87
CA GLU A 460 -35.27 -14.29 18.06
C GLU A 460 -35.04 -15.80 17.85
N LYS A 461 -35.01 -16.27 16.60
CA LYS A 461 -34.79 -17.67 16.21
C LYS A 461 -33.70 -17.77 15.14
N PRO A 462 -32.41 -17.59 15.50
CA PRO A 462 -31.33 -17.60 14.52
C PRO A 462 -31.07 -19.02 13.98
N THR A 463 -30.98 -19.14 12.66
CA THR A 463 -30.56 -20.37 11.96
C THR A 463 -29.12 -20.28 11.45
N ILE A 464 -28.60 -19.06 11.28
CA ILE A 464 -27.21 -18.80 10.90
C ILE A 464 -26.35 -18.80 12.17
N THR A 465 -26.08 -19.99 12.70
CA THR A 465 -25.24 -20.20 13.90
C THR A 465 -23.78 -20.45 13.52
N LYS A 466 -22.88 -20.38 14.51
CA LYS A 466 -21.47 -20.76 14.34
C LYS A 466 -21.32 -22.15 13.73
N GLU A 467 -22.07 -23.13 14.24
CA GLU A 467 -22.02 -24.51 13.78
C GLU A 467 -22.51 -24.64 12.33
N ALA A 468 -23.57 -23.91 11.96
CA ALA A 468 -24.08 -23.90 10.59
C ALA A 468 -23.06 -23.30 9.61
N ILE A 469 -22.33 -22.26 10.03
CA ILE A 469 -21.28 -21.63 9.23
C ILE A 469 -20.06 -22.54 9.10
N THR A 470 -19.56 -23.11 10.21
CA THR A 470 -18.32 -23.92 10.19
C THR A 470 -18.52 -25.29 9.54
N SER A 471 -19.73 -25.84 9.55
CA SER A 471 -20.06 -27.09 8.85
C SER A 471 -20.33 -26.91 7.35
N GLY A 472 -20.39 -25.67 6.86
CA GLY A 472 -20.76 -25.37 5.47
C GLY A 472 -22.26 -25.50 5.17
N ALA A 473 -23.12 -25.70 6.18
CA ALA A 473 -24.57 -25.71 6.00
C ALA A 473 -25.11 -24.36 5.50
N VAL A 474 -24.42 -23.26 5.85
CA VAL A 474 -24.63 -21.96 5.20
C VAL A 474 -23.78 -21.90 3.95
N ASP A 475 -24.42 -22.10 2.81
CA ASP A 475 -23.72 -22.12 1.54
C ASP A 475 -23.48 -20.71 1.00
N TYR A 476 -22.40 -20.10 1.48
CA TYR A 476 -21.93 -18.81 0.98
C TYR A 476 -21.57 -18.88 -0.52
N THR A 477 -21.13 -20.03 -1.01
CA THR A 477 -20.72 -20.25 -2.40
C THR A 477 -21.88 -20.42 -3.38
N SER A 478 -23.00 -21.02 -3.00
CA SER A 478 -24.20 -21.15 -3.84
C SER A 478 -24.93 -19.83 -4.05
N PHE A 479 -24.67 -18.81 -3.22
CA PHE A 479 -25.06 -17.43 -3.54
C PHE A 479 -24.29 -16.87 -4.76
N CYS A 480 -23.21 -17.55 -5.14
CA CYS A 480 -22.43 -17.34 -6.35
C CYS A 480 -22.54 -18.59 -7.24
N GLY A 481 -23.76 -18.97 -7.63
CA GLY A 481 -23.89 -19.69 -8.88
C GLY A 481 -23.00 -19.02 -9.93
N SER A 482 -22.12 -19.79 -10.56
CA SER A 482 -21.52 -19.36 -11.81
C SER A 482 -22.64 -18.74 -12.64
N ARG A 483 -22.54 -17.46 -13.05
CA ARG A 483 -23.44 -16.94 -14.07
C ARG A 483 -23.29 -17.90 -15.22
N ASN A 484 -24.25 -18.80 -15.39
CA ASN A 484 -24.15 -19.87 -16.37
C ASN A 484 -24.57 -19.19 -17.68
N TYR A 485 -23.66 -18.38 -18.20
CA TYR A 485 -23.82 -17.66 -19.46
C TYR A 485 -23.81 -18.60 -20.65
N ASN A 486 -23.69 -19.92 -20.43
CA ASN A 486 -23.83 -20.99 -21.42
C ASN A 486 -25.25 -21.05 -21.99
N VAL A 487 -25.75 -19.90 -22.46
CA VAL A 487 -26.93 -19.77 -23.30
C VAL A 487 -26.58 -20.11 -24.74
N CYS A 488 -25.32 -19.94 -25.15
CA CYS A 488 -24.84 -20.28 -26.49
C CYS A 488 -24.37 -21.74 -26.60
N ASP A 489 -24.70 -22.37 -27.72
CA ASP A 489 -24.23 -23.71 -28.07
C ASP A 489 -22.75 -23.68 -28.47
N ALA A 490 -22.05 -24.80 -28.36
CA ALA A 490 -20.61 -24.87 -28.66
C ALA A 490 -20.24 -24.37 -30.07
N VAL A 491 -21.12 -24.54 -31.05
CA VAL A 491 -20.97 -24.09 -32.45
C VAL A 491 -21.15 -22.59 -32.63
N GLU A 492 -21.81 -21.92 -31.69
CA GLU A 492 -22.04 -20.47 -31.67
C GLU A 492 -20.89 -19.73 -30.98
N ARG A 493 -19.82 -20.43 -30.57
CA ARG A 493 -18.73 -19.87 -29.78
C ARG A 493 -17.37 -20.22 -30.38
N ILE A 494 -16.57 -19.23 -30.76
CA ILE A 494 -15.22 -19.39 -31.32
C ILE A 494 -14.14 -19.02 -30.30
N SER A 495 -12.98 -19.66 -30.34
CA SER A 495 -11.86 -19.25 -29.49
C SER A 495 -11.23 -17.96 -29.99
N ALA A 496 -10.47 -17.27 -29.14
CA ALA A 496 -9.73 -16.07 -29.56
C ALA A 496 -8.71 -16.35 -30.68
N ARG A 497 -8.08 -17.53 -30.67
CA ARG A 497 -7.14 -17.96 -31.71
C ARG A 497 -7.85 -18.29 -33.02
N ASP A 498 -8.98 -18.98 -32.96
CA ASP A 498 -9.78 -19.26 -34.16
C ASP A 498 -10.30 -17.96 -34.76
N PHE A 499 -10.72 -16.99 -33.93
CA PHE A 499 -11.07 -15.66 -34.40
C PHE A 499 -9.89 -14.96 -35.10
N GLN A 500 -8.69 -15.01 -34.53
CA GLN A 500 -7.48 -14.46 -35.17
C GLN A 500 -7.20 -15.10 -36.54
N ASN A 501 -7.35 -16.42 -36.65
CA ASN A 501 -7.01 -17.14 -37.87
C ASN A 501 -8.10 -17.00 -38.94
N ASP A 502 -9.36 -17.08 -38.55
CA ASP A 502 -10.48 -17.25 -39.47
C ASP A 502 -11.18 -15.93 -39.81
N TYR A 503 -10.99 -14.86 -39.03
CA TYR A 503 -11.74 -13.61 -39.17
C TYR A 503 -10.89 -12.34 -39.19
N HIS A 504 -9.71 -12.29 -38.54
CA HIS A 504 -8.98 -11.03 -38.35
C HIS A 504 -8.68 -10.26 -39.65
N ASP A 505 -8.30 -10.97 -40.71
CA ASP A 505 -7.97 -10.37 -42.01
C ASP A 505 -9.16 -10.33 -42.99
N ARG A 506 -10.32 -10.86 -42.59
CA ARG A 506 -11.54 -10.87 -43.40
C ARG A 506 -12.25 -9.52 -43.33
N GLN A 507 -12.92 -9.15 -44.42
CA GLN A 507 -13.75 -7.94 -44.52
C GLN A 507 -15.22 -8.27 -44.80
N ASP A 508 -15.54 -9.56 -44.99
CA ASP A 508 -16.86 -10.07 -45.40
C ASP A 508 -17.72 -10.53 -44.22
N PHE A 509 -17.55 -9.91 -43.04
CA PHE A 509 -18.38 -10.18 -41.87
C PHE A 509 -18.57 -8.90 -41.03
N VAL A 510 -19.59 -8.91 -40.17
CA VAL A 510 -19.88 -7.81 -39.26
C VAL A 510 -19.28 -8.11 -37.90
N PHE A 511 -18.43 -7.23 -37.39
CA PHE A 511 -17.84 -7.37 -36.06
C PHE A 511 -18.47 -6.40 -35.06
N VAL A 512 -19.21 -6.93 -34.08
CA VAL A 512 -19.97 -6.15 -33.10
C VAL A 512 -19.30 -6.22 -31.72
N ASP A 513 -18.96 -5.07 -31.16
CA ASP A 513 -18.49 -4.94 -29.78
C ASP A 513 -19.64 -4.45 -28.87
N VAL A 514 -20.07 -5.31 -27.95
CA VAL A 514 -21.20 -5.02 -27.06
C VAL A 514 -20.81 -4.43 -25.70
N ARG A 515 -19.54 -4.05 -25.52
CA ARG A 515 -19.08 -3.33 -24.33
C ARG A 515 -19.73 -1.94 -24.25
N PRO A 516 -19.89 -1.36 -23.04
CA PRO A 516 -20.25 0.04 -22.91
C PRO A 516 -19.33 0.96 -23.72
N SER A 517 -19.87 2.04 -24.29
CA SER A 517 -19.10 2.91 -25.21
C SER A 517 -17.86 3.54 -24.59
N HIS A 518 -17.88 3.82 -23.28
CA HIS A 518 -16.69 4.30 -22.57
C HIS A 518 -15.61 3.23 -22.42
N HIS A 519 -15.96 1.94 -22.31
CA HIS A 519 -14.98 0.83 -22.35
C HIS A 519 -14.38 0.66 -23.75
N TYR A 520 -15.22 0.75 -24.79
CA TYR A 520 -14.78 0.71 -26.17
C TYR A 520 -13.79 1.84 -26.51
N GLY A 521 -14.05 3.04 -25.97
CA GLY A 521 -13.17 4.20 -26.12
C GLY A 521 -11.79 4.06 -25.48
N ILE A 522 -11.57 3.11 -24.55
CA ILE A 522 -10.25 2.84 -23.96
C ILE A 522 -9.36 2.06 -24.93
N SER A 523 -9.92 1.01 -25.54
CA SER A 523 -9.21 0.08 -26.43
C SER A 523 -10.22 -0.78 -27.19
N HIS A 524 -10.06 -0.91 -28.51
CA HIS A 524 -10.96 -1.66 -29.40
C HIS A 524 -10.22 -2.18 -30.65
N PHE A 525 -10.84 -3.11 -31.37
CA PHE A 525 -10.34 -3.56 -32.66
C PHE A 525 -10.69 -2.57 -33.77
N PRO A 526 -9.84 -2.38 -34.77
CA PRO A 526 -10.22 -1.63 -35.97
C PRO A 526 -11.43 -2.28 -36.64
N ASN A 527 -12.25 -1.47 -37.31
CA ASN A 527 -13.43 -1.93 -38.07
C ASN A 527 -14.48 -2.69 -37.23
N THR A 528 -14.62 -2.36 -35.94
CA THR A 528 -15.71 -2.86 -35.09
C THR A 528 -16.84 -1.85 -34.92
N HIS A 529 -18.07 -2.35 -34.78
CA HIS A 529 -19.25 -1.55 -34.46
C HIS A 529 -19.57 -1.66 -32.98
N ASN A 530 -19.44 -0.55 -32.23
CA ASN A 530 -19.80 -0.54 -30.82
C ASN A 530 -21.31 -0.37 -30.62
N ILE A 531 -21.98 -1.43 -30.16
CA ILE A 531 -23.41 -1.43 -29.82
C ILE A 531 -23.56 -2.03 -28.41
N PRO A 532 -23.56 -1.21 -27.35
CA PRO A 532 -23.67 -1.71 -25.98
C PRO A 532 -24.86 -2.65 -25.81
N LEU A 533 -24.69 -3.75 -25.06
CA LEU A 533 -25.72 -4.79 -24.90
C LEU A 533 -27.10 -4.24 -24.51
N LYS A 534 -27.14 -3.24 -23.62
CA LYS A 534 -28.40 -2.58 -23.22
C LYS A 534 -29.10 -1.95 -24.41
N LYS A 535 -28.35 -1.21 -25.24
CA LYS A 535 -28.85 -0.54 -26.43
C LYS A 535 -29.36 -1.55 -27.46
N LEU A 536 -28.63 -2.65 -27.65
CA LEU A 536 -29.06 -3.75 -28.51
C LEU A 536 -30.39 -4.37 -28.03
N ARG A 537 -30.57 -4.51 -26.71
CA ARG A 537 -31.83 -5.00 -26.12
C ARG A 537 -32.98 -4.01 -26.32
N ASP A 538 -32.71 -2.71 -26.14
CA ASP A 538 -33.71 -1.65 -26.25
C ASP A 538 -34.26 -1.49 -27.68
N MET A 539 -33.54 -2.00 -28.70
CA MET A 539 -34.00 -2.04 -30.10
C MET A 539 -35.10 -3.06 -30.38
N GLY A 540 -35.36 -4.01 -29.46
CA GLY A 540 -36.49 -4.94 -29.53
C GLY A 540 -36.54 -5.81 -30.80
N GLY A 541 -35.39 -6.19 -31.38
CA GLY A 541 -35.32 -7.02 -32.59
C GLY A 541 -35.49 -6.26 -33.91
N SER A 542 -35.58 -4.92 -33.89
CA SER A 542 -35.72 -4.12 -35.12
C SER A 542 -34.42 -4.09 -35.94
N ILE A 543 -34.43 -4.77 -37.09
CA ILE A 543 -33.32 -4.72 -38.06
C ILE A 543 -33.07 -3.29 -38.55
N SER A 544 -34.12 -2.50 -38.79
CA SER A 544 -33.97 -1.11 -39.23
C SER A 544 -33.25 -0.26 -38.18
N ALA A 545 -33.53 -0.47 -36.88
CA ALA A 545 -32.81 0.21 -35.81
C ALA A 545 -31.35 -0.24 -35.70
N LEU A 546 -31.05 -1.50 -36.02
CA LEU A 546 -29.68 -2.02 -36.07
C LEU A 546 -28.91 -1.45 -37.27
N GLN A 547 -29.59 -1.24 -38.41
CA GLN A 547 -29.03 -0.63 -39.63
C GLN A 547 -28.61 0.83 -39.45
N GLU A 548 -29.17 1.55 -38.46
CA GLU A 548 -28.67 2.89 -38.11
C GLU A 548 -27.21 2.87 -37.61
N TYR A 549 -26.76 1.74 -37.06
CA TYR A 549 -25.39 1.55 -36.55
C TYR A 549 -24.49 0.77 -37.52
N ILE A 550 -25.10 -0.12 -38.30
CA ILE A 550 -24.43 -1.02 -39.23
C ILE A 550 -25.23 -1.01 -40.54
N PRO A 551 -25.04 -0.02 -41.43
CA PRO A 551 -25.90 0.17 -42.60
C PRO A 551 -26.06 -1.07 -43.47
N ASP A 552 -24.99 -1.85 -43.64
CA ASP A 552 -24.95 -3.01 -44.52
C ASP A 552 -25.41 -4.33 -43.85
N ILE A 553 -25.91 -4.28 -42.60
CA ILE A 553 -26.37 -5.49 -41.91
C ILE A 553 -27.70 -5.99 -42.47
N SER A 554 -27.79 -7.30 -42.65
CA SER A 554 -28.96 -8.01 -43.14
C SER A 554 -29.15 -9.33 -42.38
N LYS A 555 -30.25 -10.04 -42.66
CA LYS A 555 -30.50 -11.36 -42.08
C LYS A 555 -29.51 -12.43 -42.55
N ASP A 556 -28.83 -12.22 -43.67
CA ASP A 556 -27.86 -13.17 -44.22
C ASP A 556 -26.42 -12.90 -43.77
N SER A 557 -26.20 -11.76 -43.10
CA SER A 557 -24.88 -11.33 -42.61
C SER A 557 -24.30 -12.34 -41.62
N GLU A 558 -23.00 -12.60 -41.78
CA GLU A 558 -22.21 -13.28 -40.75
C GLU A 558 -21.79 -12.25 -39.69
N VAL A 559 -22.07 -12.54 -38.42
CA VAL A 559 -21.83 -11.62 -37.31
C VAL A 559 -20.95 -12.28 -36.26
N VAL A 560 -19.89 -11.61 -35.85
CA VAL A 560 -19.08 -12.00 -34.69
C VAL A 560 -19.30 -10.97 -33.58
N VAL A 561 -19.47 -11.45 -32.34
CA VAL A 561 -19.78 -10.62 -31.19
C VAL A 561 -18.68 -10.71 -30.13
N MET A 562 -18.22 -9.54 -29.69
CA MET A 562 -17.21 -9.39 -28.64
C MET A 562 -17.78 -8.64 -27.44
N CYS A 563 -17.41 -9.09 -26.24
CA CYS A 563 -17.53 -8.28 -25.03
C CYS A 563 -16.21 -8.34 -24.24
N ARG A 564 -16.18 -7.85 -22.99
CA ARG A 564 -14.94 -7.84 -22.20
C ARG A 564 -14.42 -9.24 -21.86
N HIS A 565 -15.30 -10.12 -21.36
CA HIS A 565 -14.94 -11.45 -20.80
C HIS A 565 -15.64 -12.64 -21.48
N GLY A 566 -16.38 -12.42 -22.58
CA GLY A 566 -17.12 -13.50 -23.26
C GLY A 566 -18.45 -13.88 -22.57
N ASN A 567 -18.97 -13.00 -21.71
CA ASN A 567 -20.21 -13.19 -20.94
C ASN A 567 -21.39 -12.54 -21.67
N ASP A 568 -21.38 -11.22 -21.76
CA ASP A 568 -22.41 -10.43 -22.45
C ASP A 568 -22.50 -10.70 -23.96
N SER A 569 -21.41 -11.16 -24.58
CA SER A 569 -21.37 -11.56 -25.99
C SER A 569 -22.28 -12.74 -26.28
N GLN A 570 -22.45 -13.67 -25.33
CA GLN A 570 -23.37 -14.80 -25.47
C GLN A 570 -24.83 -14.33 -25.46
N LEU A 571 -25.17 -13.40 -24.55
CA LEU A 571 -26.52 -12.81 -24.50
C LEU A 571 -26.83 -12.01 -25.76
N ALA A 572 -25.88 -11.21 -26.24
CA ALA A 572 -26.01 -10.49 -27.51
C ALA A 572 -26.16 -11.43 -28.70
N THR A 573 -25.40 -12.53 -28.72
CA THR A 573 -25.52 -13.57 -29.76
C THR A 573 -26.94 -14.13 -29.81
N LYS A 574 -27.52 -14.50 -28.67
CA LYS A 574 -28.92 -14.98 -28.63
C LYS A 574 -29.93 -13.91 -29.01
N LEU A 575 -29.76 -12.65 -28.59
CA LEU A 575 -30.64 -11.58 -29.03
C LEU A 575 -30.62 -11.44 -30.56
N LEU A 576 -29.44 -11.38 -31.18
CA LEU A 576 -29.29 -11.25 -32.62
C LEU A 576 -29.90 -12.43 -33.39
N LYS A 577 -29.77 -13.66 -32.87
CA LYS A 577 -30.37 -14.84 -33.47
C LYS A 577 -31.88 -14.88 -33.30
N ASP A 578 -32.35 -14.78 -32.06
CA ASP A 578 -33.72 -15.12 -31.70
C ASP A 578 -34.70 -13.96 -31.94
N GLN A 579 -34.25 -12.71 -31.73
CA GLN A 579 -35.11 -11.53 -31.87
C GLN A 579 -34.88 -10.78 -33.17
N PHE A 580 -33.63 -10.60 -33.61
CA PHE A 580 -33.33 -9.92 -34.88
C PHE A 580 -33.40 -10.87 -36.08
N GLY A 581 -33.39 -12.19 -35.85
CA GLY A 581 -33.51 -13.20 -36.91
C GLY A 581 -32.27 -13.34 -37.79
N ILE A 582 -31.07 -13.06 -37.25
CA ILE A 582 -29.79 -13.23 -37.93
C ILE A 582 -29.22 -14.60 -37.50
N PRO A 583 -29.19 -15.65 -38.36
CA PRO A 583 -28.86 -17.00 -37.91
C PRO A 583 -27.35 -17.24 -37.75
N LYS A 584 -26.50 -16.52 -38.51
CA LYS A 584 -25.04 -16.71 -38.55
C LYS A 584 -24.32 -15.79 -37.55
N VAL A 585 -24.56 -16.00 -36.27
CA VAL A 585 -23.94 -15.19 -35.20
C VAL A 585 -23.07 -16.07 -34.31
N LYS A 586 -21.84 -15.62 -34.03
CA LYS A 586 -20.89 -16.28 -33.14
C LYS A 586 -20.33 -15.32 -32.10
N ASP A 587 -20.06 -15.81 -30.90
CA ASP A 587 -19.40 -15.08 -29.82
C ASP A 587 -17.93 -15.51 -29.67
N ILE A 588 -17.06 -14.60 -29.21
CA ILE A 588 -15.66 -14.93 -28.91
C ILE A 588 -15.51 -15.34 -27.45
N ARG A 589 -15.07 -16.59 -27.23
CA ARG A 589 -14.87 -17.18 -25.89
C ARG A 589 -13.82 -16.40 -25.11
N GLY A 590 -14.19 -15.99 -23.89
CA GLY A 590 -13.33 -15.19 -23.02
C GLY A 590 -13.20 -13.71 -23.43
N GLY A 591 -13.84 -13.31 -24.53
CA GLY A 591 -13.95 -11.93 -24.96
C GLY A 591 -12.62 -11.25 -25.30
N PHE A 592 -12.63 -9.92 -25.23
CA PHE A 592 -11.52 -9.05 -25.59
C PHE A 592 -10.28 -9.37 -24.76
N PHE A 593 -10.44 -9.68 -23.47
CA PHE A 593 -9.29 -9.91 -22.59
C PHE A 593 -8.60 -11.24 -22.90
N LYS A 594 -9.36 -12.29 -23.22
CA LYS A 594 -8.77 -13.56 -23.60
C LYS A 594 -8.03 -13.46 -24.94
N TYR A 595 -8.49 -12.61 -25.85
CA TYR A 595 -7.74 -12.31 -27.06
C TYR A 595 -6.40 -11.62 -26.75
N ILE A 596 -6.41 -10.59 -25.90
CA ILE A 596 -5.15 -9.91 -25.51
C ILE A 596 -4.18 -10.91 -24.87
N ASP A 597 -4.69 -11.76 -23.98
CA ASP A 597 -3.86 -12.74 -23.25
C ASP A 597 -3.30 -13.83 -24.16
N ASP A 598 -4.12 -14.36 -25.08
CA ASP A 598 -3.76 -15.55 -25.87
C ASP A 598 -3.15 -15.23 -27.24
N VAL A 599 -3.37 -14.02 -27.78
CA VAL A 599 -3.10 -13.65 -29.17
C VAL A 599 -2.23 -12.41 -29.29
N ASP A 600 -2.69 -11.25 -28.78
CA ASP A 600 -1.98 -9.98 -28.94
C ASP A 600 -1.89 -9.17 -27.65
N PRO A 601 -0.83 -9.40 -26.84
CA PRO A 601 -0.57 -8.65 -25.61
C PRO A 601 -0.20 -7.18 -25.82
N SER A 602 -0.02 -6.72 -27.06
CA SER A 602 0.31 -5.31 -27.34
C SER A 602 -0.90 -4.39 -27.24
N ILE A 603 -2.10 -4.95 -27.38
CA ILE A 603 -3.36 -4.22 -27.22
C ILE A 603 -3.54 -3.80 -25.75
N PRO A 604 -3.89 -2.53 -25.47
CA PRO A 604 -4.10 -2.07 -24.09
C PRO A 604 -5.21 -2.87 -23.38
N LYS A 605 -4.81 -3.56 -22.31
CA LYS A 605 -5.69 -4.24 -21.34
C LYS A 605 -5.90 -3.32 -20.13
N TYR A 606 -7.15 -3.17 -19.68
CA TYR A 606 -7.54 -2.20 -18.65
C TYR A 606 -8.20 -2.80 -17.41
#